data_AF-A0A6P6N8V6-F1
#
_entry.id   AF-A0A6P6N8V6-F1
#
_cell.length_a   1.000
_cell.length_b   1.000
_cell.length_c   1.000
_cell.angle_alpha   90.00
_cell.angle_beta   90.00
_cell.angle_gamma   90.00
#
_symmetry.space_group_name_H-M   'P 1'
#
loop_
_entity.id
_entity.type
_entity.pdbx_description
1 polymer ?
#
loop_
_entity_poly.entity_id
_entity_poly.type
_entity_poly.pdbx_seq_one_letter_code
_entity_poly.pdbx_strand_id
1 'polypeptide(L)'
;MDSSEHGPAMSSTGVASGWNPPPGLTEEEAEEMQVELIKVEDEIETLRQVLVAKERHAAELKRRLGIGPLSEIKQNLTKGWHEVQCSNAYLTASSTLEEIGRSDAYKRTQETLSQAGQMTSAAFSSMGSAIRNQFGEMRNSPSFKTFEDKVENMKYKVMGQTNEESDRSPTSNNAP
;
A
#
# COMPACT_ATOMS: atom_id res chain seq x y z
N MET A 1 77.73 40.26 -22.43
CA MET A 1 77.21 39.29 -23.41
C MET A 1 77.64 37.93 -22.89
N ASP A 2 76.92 37.38 -21.92
CA ASP A 2 75.59 36.76 -22.03
C ASP A 2 75.64 35.38 -22.73
N SER A 3 74.80 34.50 -22.21
CA SER A 3 74.37 33.17 -22.67
C SER A 3 75.17 31.97 -22.15
N SER A 4 74.61 30.90 -21.59
CA SER A 4 73.27 30.55 -21.08
C SER A 4 73.42 29.15 -20.44
N GLU A 5 73.28 29.01 -19.12
CA GLU A 5 72.98 27.70 -18.51
C GLU A 5 71.45 27.58 -18.38
N HIS A 6 70.86 26.68 -19.15
CA HIS A 6 69.46 26.27 -19.04
C HIS A 6 69.42 24.87 -18.40
N GLY A 7 69.24 24.81 -17.09
CA GLY A 7 68.72 23.62 -16.41
C GLY A 7 67.19 23.67 -16.40
N PRO A 8 66.47 22.55 -16.58
CA PRO A 8 65.02 22.56 -16.54
C PRO A 8 64.55 22.79 -15.11
N ALA A 9 63.82 23.89 -14.90
CA ALA A 9 63.13 24.17 -13.66
C ALA A 9 62.15 23.03 -13.34
N MET A 10 62.33 22.37 -12.21
CA MET A 10 61.31 21.51 -11.63
C MET A 10 60.12 22.40 -11.27
N SER A 11 59.06 22.35 -12.08
CA SER A 11 57.76 22.88 -11.70
C SER A 11 57.18 21.98 -10.61
N SER A 12 57.51 22.28 -9.36
CA SER A 12 56.78 21.77 -8.20
C SER A 12 55.43 22.48 -8.18
N THR A 13 54.46 21.92 -8.90
CA THR A 13 53.07 22.37 -8.90
C THR A 13 52.46 22.03 -7.54
N GLY A 14 52.78 22.85 -6.54
CA GLY A 14 52.07 22.90 -5.28
C GLY A 14 50.66 23.42 -5.55
N VAL A 15 49.66 22.59 -5.28
CA VAL A 15 48.25 22.98 -5.21
C VAL A 15 48.09 23.88 -3.98
N ALA A 16 48.42 25.17 -4.12
CA ALA A 16 48.06 26.20 -3.16
C ALA A 16 46.77 26.86 -3.65
N SER A 17 45.63 26.23 -3.37
CA SER A 17 44.35 26.93 -3.36
C SER A 17 44.44 28.00 -2.26
N GLY A 18 44.63 29.24 -2.68
CA GLY A 18 44.91 30.40 -1.85
C GLY A 18 43.85 30.65 -0.79
N TRP A 19 44.12 30.17 0.41
CA TRP A 19 43.52 30.68 1.63
C TRP A 19 44.51 31.69 2.21
N ASN A 20 44.17 32.98 2.13
CA ASN A 20 44.92 34.00 2.86
C ASN A 20 44.27 34.15 4.24
N PRO A 21 45.05 34.14 5.33
CA PRO A 21 44.50 34.40 6.66
C PRO A 21 43.86 35.81 6.70
N PRO A 22 42.78 35.98 7.48
CA PRO A 22 42.11 37.26 7.61
C PRO A 22 43.06 38.35 8.15
N PRO A 23 42.90 39.63 7.75
CA PRO A 23 43.81 40.69 8.13
C PRO A 23 43.86 40.85 9.65
N GLY A 24 45.04 40.67 10.25
CA GLY A 24 45.26 40.74 11.70
C GLY A 24 45.51 39.41 12.39
N LEU A 25 45.46 38.29 11.66
CA LEU A 25 45.73 36.95 12.16
C LEU A 25 47.07 36.46 11.63
N THR A 26 47.93 35.92 12.50
CA THR A 26 49.22 35.35 12.09
C THR A 26 49.02 33.99 11.44
N GLU A 27 49.93 33.57 10.56
CA GLU A 27 49.83 32.28 9.86
C GLU A 27 49.75 31.10 10.85
N GLU A 28 50.50 31.18 11.95
CA GLU A 28 50.54 30.16 13.01
C GLU A 28 49.19 30.02 13.73
N GLU A 29 48.55 31.14 14.13
CA GLU A 29 47.21 31.12 14.72
C GLU A 29 46.15 30.59 13.73
N ALA A 30 46.36 30.83 12.44
CA ALA A 30 45.46 30.38 11.39
C ALA A 30 45.55 28.86 11.17
N GLU A 31 46.75 28.30 11.24
CA GLU A 31 46.99 26.85 11.22
C GLU A 31 46.43 26.16 12.48
N GLU A 32 46.63 26.74 13.68
CA GLU A 32 46.07 26.20 14.93
C GLU A 32 44.54 26.13 14.88
N MET A 33 43.87 27.18 14.39
CA MET A 33 42.41 27.17 14.23
C MET A 33 41.92 26.12 13.23
N GLN A 34 42.69 25.82 12.18
CA GLN A 34 42.33 24.75 11.24
C GLN A 34 42.42 23.38 11.92
N VAL A 35 43.45 23.15 12.73
CA VAL A 35 43.61 21.89 13.49
C VAL A 35 42.49 21.73 14.52
N GLU A 36 42.15 22.80 15.26
CA GLU A 36 41.03 22.77 16.19
C GLU A 36 39.69 22.54 15.49
N LEU A 37 39.48 23.17 14.33
CA LEU A 37 38.27 22.97 13.53
C LEU A 37 38.12 21.51 13.12
N ILE A 38 39.17 20.89 12.57
CA ILE A 38 39.17 19.47 12.20
C ILE A 38 38.83 18.59 13.39
N LYS A 39 39.44 18.85 14.56
CA LYS A 39 39.17 18.10 15.78
C LYS A 39 37.70 18.23 16.23
N VAL A 40 37.14 19.43 16.17
CA VAL A 40 35.73 19.68 16.52
C VAL A 40 34.80 18.98 15.52
N GLU A 41 35.12 18.98 14.23
CA GLU A 41 34.37 18.26 13.20
C GLU A 41 34.36 16.74 13.45
N ASP A 42 35.50 16.16 13.84
CA ASP A 42 35.61 14.76 14.21
C ASP A 42 34.81 14.41 15.49
N GLU A 43 34.83 15.30 16.50
CA GLU A 43 34.00 15.15 17.70
C GLU A 43 32.51 15.22 17.37
N ILE A 44 32.09 16.15 16.51
CA ILE A 44 30.71 16.26 16.03
C ILE A 44 30.28 14.96 15.33
N GLU A 45 31.13 14.42 14.47
CA GLU A 45 30.83 13.19 13.75
C GLU A 45 30.72 12.00 14.71
N THR A 46 31.63 11.89 15.67
CA THR A 46 31.58 10.87 16.71
C THR A 46 30.30 11.00 17.55
N LEU A 47 29.90 12.22 17.93
CA LEU A 47 28.68 12.46 18.70
C LEU A 47 27.42 12.08 17.91
N ARG A 48 27.39 12.31 16.59
CA ARG A 48 26.28 11.84 15.73
C ARG A 48 26.18 10.32 15.74
N GLN A 49 27.30 9.62 15.61
CA GLN A 49 27.32 8.15 15.67
C GLN A 49 26.81 7.63 17.02
N VAL A 50 27.25 8.25 18.12
CA VAL A 50 26.78 7.92 19.47
C VAL A 50 25.27 8.18 19.61
N LEU A 51 24.78 9.30 19.07
CA LEU A 51 23.36 9.63 19.09
C LEU A 51 22.53 8.57 18.37
N VAL A 52 22.92 8.22 17.13
CA VAL A 52 22.26 7.16 16.35
C VAL A 52 22.25 5.82 17.11
N ALA A 53 23.37 5.46 17.74
CA ALA A 53 23.45 4.26 18.56
C ALA A 53 22.49 4.31 19.77
N LYS A 54 22.37 5.46 20.44
CA LYS A 54 21.45 5.66 21.57
C LYS A 54 19.98 5.66 21.14
N GLU A 55 19.65 6.27 20.01
CA GLU A 55 18.31 6.25 19.42
C GLU A 55 17.88 4.81 19.11
N ARG A 56 18.78 4.02 18.52
CA ARG A 56 18.55 2.59 18.27
C ARG A 56 18.33 1.81 19.56
N HIS A 57 19.14 2.07 20.60
CA HIS A 57 18.99 1.43 21.90
C HIS A 57 17.66 1.81 22.58
N ALA A 58 17.27 3.07 22.50
CA ALA A 58 15.98 3.54 23.02
C ALA A 58 14.80 2.88 22.29
N ALA A 59 14.87 2.76 20.96
CA ALA A 59 13.85 2.05 20.17
C ALA A 59 13.74 0.57 20.57
N GLU A 60 14.88 -0.09 20.83
CA GLU A 60 14.90 -1.48 21.31
C GLU A 60 14.31 -1.62 22.71
N LEU A 61 14.62 -0.70 23.64
CA LEU A 61 14.02 -0.68 24.97
C LEU A 61 12.50 -0.47 24.90
N LYS A 62 12.03 0.49 24.08
CA LYS A 62 10.60 0.70 23.83
C LYS A 62 9.93 -0.57 23.31
N ARG A 63 10.53 -1.26 22.34
CA ARG A 63 10.05 -2.55 21.82
C ARG A 63 9.94 -3.62 22.90
N ARG A 64 10.96 -3.76 23.76
CA ARG A 64 10.97 -4.72 24.89
C ARG A 64 9.91 -4.41 25.94
N LEU A 65 9.61 -3.13 26.15
CA LEU A 65 8.54 -2.66 27.03
C LEU A 65 7.15 -2.76 26.37
N GLY A 66 7.04 -3.23 25.12
CA GLY A 66 5.78 -3.32 24.38
C GLY A 66 5.28 -1.97 23.86
N ILE A 67 6.09 -0.93 23.95
CA ILE A 67 5.84 0.41 23.39
C ILE A 67 6.33 0.38 21.93
N GLY A 68 5.49 -0.12 21.05
CA GLY A 68 5.74 -0.14 19.61
C GLY A 68 5.17 1.11 18.91
N PRO A 69 5.66 1.46 17.71
CA PRO A 69 5.07 2.53 16.88
C PRO A 69 3.56 2.34 16.68
N LEU A 70 3.13 1.09 16.50
CA LEU A 70 1.72 0.75 16.33
C LEU A 70 0.92 0.79 17.64
N SER A 71 1.54 0.51 18.80
CA SER A 71 0.83 0.57 20.08
C SER A 71 0.57 2.01 20.50
N GLU A 72 1.50 2.93 20.23
CA GLU A 72 1.30 4.37 20.45
C GLU A 72 0.17 4.90 19.54
N ILE A 73 0.15 4.55 18.25
CA ILE A 73 -0.94 4.93 17.32
C ILE A 73 -2.28 4.35 17.79
N LYS A 74 -2.33 3.05 18.10
CA LYS A 74 -3.55 2.39 18.57
C LYS A 74 -4.05 3.04 19.86
N GLN A 75 -3.16 3.34 20.80
CA GLN A 75 -3.55 3.95 22.07
C GLN A 75 -4.05 5.38 21.90
N ASN A 76 -3.38 6.21 21.08
CA ASN A 76 -3.83 7.57 20.78
C ASN A 76 -5.16 7.59 20.03
N LEU A 77 -5.35 6.70 19.05
CA LEU A 77 -6.59 6.62 18.29
C LEU A 77 -7.75 6.07 19.15
N THR A 78 -7.48 5.06 19.98
CA THR A 78 -8.49 4.52 20.92
C THR A 78 -8.91 5.57 21.93
N LYS A 79 -7.95 6.33 22.48
CA LYS A 79 -8.24 7.44 23.39
C LYS A 79 -9.00 8.57 22.69
N GLY A 80 -8.52 9.05 21.55
CA GLY A 80 -9.19 10.13 20.81
C GLY A 80 -10.61 9.75 20.35
N TRP A 81 -10.81 8.50 19.91
CA TRP A 81 -12.14 7.98 19.60
C TRP A 81 -13.04 7.93 20.84
N HIS A 82 -12.52 7.40 21.95
CA HIS A 82 -13.27 7.32 23.21
C HIS A 82 -13.58 8.71 23.78
N GLU A 83 -12.65 9.66 23.69
CA GLU A 83 -12.86 11.06 24.07
C GLU A 83 -13.93 11.71 23.22
N VAL A 84 -13.94 11.47 21.90
CA VAL A 84 -15.01 11.95 21.03
C VAL A 84 -16.34 11.33 21.43
N GLN A 85 -16.40 10.01 21.61
CA GLN A 85 -17.61 9.28 21.99
C GLN A 85 -18.15 9.73 23.37
N CYS A 86 -17.27 10.04 24.32
CA CYS A 86 -17.63 10.50 25.66
C CYS A 86 -17.75 12.03 25.76
N SER A 87 -17.41 12.77 24.70
CA SER A 87 -17.48 14.22 24.72
C SER A 87 -18.93 14.69 24.84
N ASN A 88 -19.13 15.80 25.55
CA ASN A 88 -20.42 16.49 25.57
C ASN A 88 -20.87 16.84 24.14
N ALA A 89 -19.97 17.14 23.21
CA ALA A 89 -20.33 17.41 21.82
C ALA A 89 -20.98 16.20 21.13
N TYR A 90 -20.46 14.98 21.32
CA TYR A 90 -21.06 13.76 20.77
C TYR A 90 -22.36 13.37 21.50
N LEU A 91 -22.42 13.50 22.83
CA LEU A 91 -23.64 13.23 23.59
C LEU A 91 -24.75 14.24 23.25
N THR A 92 -24.41 15.53 23.13
CA THR A 92 -25.33 16.56 22.67
C THR A 92 -25.73 16.32 21.21
N ALA A 93 -24.79 16.04 20.31
CA ALA A 93 -25.10 15.76 18.91
C ALA A 93 -25.98 14.52 18.74
N SER A 94 -25.69 13.42 19.44
CA SER A 94 -26.52 12.21 19.43
C SER A 94 -27.91 12.45 20.02
N SER A 95 -28.01 13.20 21.12
CA SER A 95 -29.30 13.63 21.68
C SER A 95 -30.09 14.47 20.68
N THR A 96 -29.46 15.44 20.01
CA THR A 96 -30.14 16.26 18.99
C THR A 96 -30.52 15.44 17.75
N LEU A 97 -29.70 14.45 17.37
CA LEU A 97 -30.00 13.55 16.27
C LEU A 97 -31.19 12.64 16.61
N GLU A 98 -31.28 12.19 17.86
CA GLU A 98 -32.42 11.41 18.35
C GLU A 98 -33.70 12.24 18.42
N GLU A 99 -33.60 13.51 18.82
CA GLU A 99 -34.71 14.47 18.77
C GLU A 99 -35.15 14.75 17.33
N ILE A 100 -34.22 14.98 16.41
CA ILE A 100 -34.50 15.15 14.98
C ILE A 100 -35.14 13.87 14.43
N GLY A 101 -34.62 12.69 14.79
CA GLY A 101 -35.18 11.39 14.37
C GLY A 101 -36.58 11.12 14.92
N ARG A 102 -36.93 11.66 16.09
CA ARG A 102 -38.29 11.61 16.63
C ARG A 102 -39.21 12.69 16.08
N SER A 103 -38.67 13.74 15.46
CA SER A 103 -39.46 14.86 14.93
C SER A 103 -40.45 14.41 13.86
N ASP A 104 -41.60 15.07 13.83
CA ASP A 104 -42.65 14.77 12.86
C ASP A 104 -42.20 15.06 11.41
N ALA A 105 -41.31 16.04 11.22
CA ALA A 105 -40.72 16.34 9.92
C ALA A 105 -39.84 15.19 9.40
N TYR A 106 -39.01 14.60 10.28
CA TYR A 106 -38.18 13.44 9.92
C TYR A 106 -39.03 12.20 9.69
N LYS A 107 -39.98 11.89 10.60
CA LYS A 107 -40.89 10.76 10.42
C LYS A 107 -41.70 10.86 9.13
N ARG A 108 -42.24 12.03 8.82
CA ARG A 108 -42.99 12.27 7.58
C ARG A 108 -42.11 12.12 6.33
N THR A 109 -40.84 12.52 6.39
CA THR A 109 -39.87 12.32 5.31
C THR A 109 -39.47 10.85 5.19
N GLN A 110 -39.24 10.15 6.30
CA GLN A 110 -38.95 8.72 6.34
C GLN A 110 -40.12 7.89 5.81
N GLU A 111 -41.35 8.26 6.16
CA GLU A 111 -42.58 7.66 5.63
C GLU A 111 -42.70 7.93 4.13
N THR A 112 -42.44 9.16 3.68
CA THR A 112 -42.47 9.51 2.25
C THR A 112 -41.39 8.76 1.46
N LEU A 113 -40.17 8.67 1.98
CA LEU A 113 -39.06 7.92 1.37
C LEU A 113 -39.34 6.42 1.39
N SER A 114 -39.92 5.87 2.47
CA SER A 114 -40.30 4.46 2.53
C SER A 114 -41.43 4.14 1.54
N GLN A 115 -42.43 5.01 1.42
CA GLN A 115 -43.51 4.85 0.43
C GLN A 115 -42.95 4.96 -1.00
N ALA A 116 -42.16 5.98 -1.29
CA ALA A 116 -41.50 6.14 -2.60
C ALA A 116 -40.53 4.97 -2.88
N GLY A 117 -39.81 4.50 -1.86
CA GLY A 117 -38.89 3.38 -1.92
C GLY A 117 -39.60 2.05 -2.15
N GLN A 118 -40.78 1.83 -1.56
CA GLN A 118 -41.61 0.65 -1.86
C GLN A 118 -42.20 0.72 -3.27
N MET A 119 -42.69 1.89 -3.70
CA MET A 119 -43.19 2.10 -5.06
C MET A 119 -42.08 1.91 -6.11
N THR A 120 -40.86 2.39 -5.82
CA THR A 120 -39.69 2.22 -6.68
C THR A 120 -39.16 0.79 -6.64
N SER A 121 -39.14 0.14 -5.46
CA SER A 121 -38.73 -1.26 -5.32
C SER A 121 -39.70 -2.21 -6.03
N ALA A 122 -40.99 -1.89 -6.04
CA ALA A 122 -41.99 -2.60 -6.83
C ALA A 122 -41.77 -2.41 -8.34
N ALA A 123 -41.40 -1.20 -8.79
CA ALA A 123 -41.03 -0.96 -10.19
C ALA A 123 -39.71 -1.65 -10.59
N PHE A 124 -38.70 -1.65 -9.71
CA PHE A 124 -37.42 -2.32 -9.94
C PHE A 124 -37.54 -3.85 -9.94
N SER A 125 -38.33 -4.43 -9.02
CA SER A 125 -38.60 -5.87 -9.04
C SER A 125 -39.40 -6.28 -10.29
N SER A 126 -40.32 -5.42 -10.76
CA SER A 126 -41.02 -5.61 -12.03
C SER A 126 -40.07 -5.60 -13.23
N MET A 127 -39.11 -4.67 -13.28
CA MET A 127 -38.05 -4.65 -14.30
C MET A 127 -37.09 -5.85 -14.18
N GLY A 128 -36.69 -6.25 -12.96
CA GLY A 128 -35.84 -7.42 -12.73
C GLY A 128 -36.52 -8.74 -13.12
N SER A 129 -37.84 -8.82 -12.93
CA SER A 129 -38.66 -9.95 -13.37
C SER A 129 -38.77 -9.99 -14.90
N ALA A 130 -38.95 -8.83 -15.56
CA ALA A 130 -38.93 -8.74 -17.02
C ALA A 130 -37.59 -9.18 -17.63
N ILE A 131 -36.47 -8.77 -17.03
CA ILE A 131 -35.12 -9.18 -17.45
C ILE A 131 -34.90 -10.69 -17.22
N ARG A 132 -35.33 -11.22 -16.07
CA ARG A 132 -35.24 -12.66 -15.76
C ARG A 132 -36.07 -13.50 -16.73
N ASN A 133 -37.27 -13.03 -17.08
CA ASN A 133 -38.13 -13.68 -18.06
C ASN A 133 -37.47 -13.66 -19.46
N GLN A 134 -36.92 -12.53 -19.87
CA GLN A 134 -36.21 -12.41 -21.15
C GLN A 134 -34.98 -13.33 -21.22
N PHE A 135 -34.22 -13.45 -20.13
CA PHE A 135 -33.06 -14.35 -20.06
C PHE A 135 -33.46 -15.83 -20.06
N GLY A 136 -34.54 -16.19 -19.34
CA GLY A 136 -35.12 -17.52 -19.38
C GLY A 136 -35.60 -17.91 -20.79
N GLU A 137 -36.22 -16.96 -21.50
CA GLU A 137 -36.66 -17.14 -22.89
C GLU A 137 -35.48 -17.29 -23.86
N MET A 138 -34.40 -16.52 -23.69
CA MET A 138 -33.18 -16.66 -24.49
C MET A 138 -32.48 -18.02 -24.29
N ARG A 139 -32.47 -18.55 -23.06
CA ARG A 139 -31.88 -19.87 -22.79
C ARG A 139 -32.71 -21.01 -23.36
N ASN A 140 -34.02 -20.82 -23.45
CA ASN A 140 -34.93 -21.76 -24.11
C ASN A 140 -35.01 -21.54 -25.64
N SER A 141 -34.30 -20.54 -26.17
CA SER A 141 -34.38 -20.20 -27.59
C SER A 141 -33.75 -21.28 -28.47
N PRO A 142 -34.26 -21.45 -29.71
CA PRO A 142 -33.71 -22.41 -30.67
C PRO A 142 -32.21 -22.21 -30.93
N SER A 143 -31.74 -20.95 -30.92
CA SER A 143 -30.35 -20.60 -31.19
C SER A 143 -29.40 -21.02 -30.04
N PHE A 144 -29.83 -20.90 -28.78
CA PHE A 144 -29.01 -21.34 -27.64
C PHE A 144 -28.97 -22.87 -27.53
N LYS A 145 -30.11 -23.54 -27.76
CA LYS A 145 -30.15 -25.01 -27.84
C LYS A 145 -29.28 -25.55 -28.98
N THR A 146 -29.31 -24.93 -30.15
CA THR A 146 -28.43 -25.31 -31.27
C THR A 146 -26.95 -25.14 -30.92
N PHE A 147 -26.60 -24.13 -30.11
CA PHE A 147 -25.23 -23.93 -29.64
C PHE A 147 -24.83 -24.98 -28.59
N GLU A 148 -25.71 -25.26 -27.63
CA GLU A 148 -25.55 -26.33 -26.64
C GLU A 148 -25.36 -27.69 -27.34
N ASP A 149 -26.24 -28.06 -28.26
CA ASP A 149 -26.17 -29.29 -29.05
C ASP A 149 -24.84 -29.41 -29.81
N LYS A 150 -24.33 -28.30 -30.37
CA LYS A 150 -23.08 -28.27 -31.12
C LYS A 150 -21.85 -28.42 -30.22
N VAL A 151 -21.90 -27.89 -29.00
CA VAL A 151 -20.84 -28.01 -27.98
C VAL A 151 -20.87 -29.39 -27.34
N GLU A 152 -22.06 -29.94 -27.08
CA GLU A 152 -22.20 -31.32 -26.61
C GLU A 152 -21.64 -32.30 -27.64
N ASN A 153 -22.01 -32.16 -28.91
CA ASN A 153 -21.44 -32.98 -29.99
C ASN A 153 -19.91 -32.85 -30.08
N MET A 154 -19.34 -31.68 -29.79
CA MET A 154 -17.90 -31.47 -29.75
C MET A 154 -17.25 -32.19 -28.56
N LYS A 155 -17.91 -32.20 -27.40
CA LYS A 155 -17.44 -32.91 -26.21
C LYS A 155 -17.47 -34.43 -26.41
N TYR A 156 -18.52 -34.96 -27.04
CA TYR A 156 -18.59 -36.36 -27.44
C TYR A 156 -17.53 -36.71 -28.49
N LYS A 157 -17.22 -35.80 -29.43
CA LYS A 157 -16.17 -36.02 -30.43
C LYS A 157 -14.75 -35.99 -29.84
N VAL A 158 -14.51 -35.22 -28.78
CA VAL A 158 -13.22 -35.20 -28.05
C VAL A 158 -13.08 -36.39 -27.10
N MET A 159 -14.18 -36.85 -26.50
CA MET A 159 -14.17 -37.98 -25.57
C MET A 159 -14.32 -39.35 -26.24
N GLY A 160 -14.68 -39.39 -27.54
CA GLY A 160 -14.80 -40.60 -28.36
C GLY A 160 -13.54 -40.96 -29.17
N GLN A 161 -12.43 -40.22 -29.04
CA GLN A 161 -11.14 -40.53 -29.68
C GLN A 161 -10.11 -41.07 -28.68
N THR A 162 -10.47 -42.13 -27.95
CA THR A 162 -9.51 -43.03 -27.31
C THR A 162 -10.09 -44.43 -27.37
N ASN A 163 -9.88 -45.13 -28.48
CA ASN A 163 -9.91 -46.60 -28.58
C ASN A 163 -9.37 -47.00 -29.95
N GLU A 164 -8.04 -47.01 -30.08
CA GLU A 164 -7.35 -47.89 -31.01
C GLU A 164 -6.11 -48.46 -30.33
N GLU A 165 -6.05 -49.79 -30.36
CA GLU A 165 -4.86 -50.67 -30.31
C GLU A 165 -4.41 -51.31 -28.99
N SER A 166 -4.08 -52.61 -29.11
CA SER A 166 -3.48 -53.58 -28.17
C SER A 166 -4.49 -54.37 -27.30
N ASP A 167 -4.50 -55.70 -27.19
CA ASP A 167 -3.50 -56.70 -27.57
C ASP A 167 -4.08 -58.14 -27.52
N ARG A 168 -3.34 -59.08 -28.11
CA ARG A 168 -3.67 -60.50 -28.36
C ARG A 168 -3.54 -61.43 -27.12
N SER A 169 -4.54 -62.33 -26.96
CA SER A 169 -4.48 -63.79 -26.61
C SER A 169 -3.98 -64.27 -25.22
N PRO A 170 -4.09 -65.58 -24.81
CA PRO A 170 -4.89 -66.74 -25.29
C PRO A 170 -5.63 -67.59 -24.18
N THR A 171 -6.22 -68.71 -24.62
CA THR A 171 -6.56 -70.01 -23.96
C THR A 171 -8.06 -70.29 -23.74
N SER A 172 -8.68 -71.13 -24.58
CA SER A 172 -8.71 -72.61 -24.61
C SER A 172 -9.76 -73.20 -23.66
N ASN A 173 -10.79 -73.86 -24.22
CA ASN A 173 -11.05 -75.30 -23.99
C ASN A 173 -12.23 -75.84 -24.83
N ASN A 174 -11.83 -76.58 -25.86
CA ASN A 174 -12.32 -77.86 -26.40
C ASN A 174 -13.83 -78.18 -26.58
N ALA A 175 -14.11 -78.65 -27.81
CA ALA A 175 -15.33 -79.21 -28.42
C ALA A 175 -15.55 -80.71 -28.05
N PRO A 176 -16.51 -81.45 -28.67
CA PRO A 176 -17.72 -81.08 -29.41
C PRO A 176 -19.04 -81.42 -28.69
#